data_AF-A0A1G1KJ22-F1
#
_entry.id   AF-A0A1G1KJ22-F1
#
_cell.length_a   1.000
_cell.length_b   1.000
_cell.length_c   1.000
_cell.angle_alpha   90.00
_cell.angle_beta   90.00
_cell.angle_gamma   90.00
#
_symmetry.space_group_name_H-M   'P 1'
#
loop_
_entity.id
_entity.type
_entity.pdbx_description
1 polymer ?
#
loop_
_entity_poly.entity_id
_entity_poly.type
_entity_poly.pdbx_seq_one_letter_code
_entity_poly.pdbx_strand_id
1 'polypeptide(L)'
;MRTINKLWLFIAVLIILTPIGLILPAHFKSGAAWGEWGLDELRKLIGYMPEGIEKFSRLWSAPIPNYGSSGISYIISAALGIFIVITSVFLIGKFLSRKE
;
A
#
# COMPACT_ATOMS: atom_id res chain seq x y z
N MET A 1 16.67 18.87 20.33
CA MET A 1 16.89 19.31 18.94
C MET A 1 17.58 18.26 18.06
N ARG A 2 18.69 17.62 18.48
CA ARG A 2 19.40 16.62 17.64
C ARG A 2 18.54 15.45 17.14
N THR A 3 17.64 14.91 17.95
CA THR A 3 16.75 13.80 17.54
C THR A 3 15.73 14.23 16.49
N ILE A 4 15.17 15.43 16.62
CA ILE A 4 14.24 16.01 15.63
C ILE A 4 14.95 16.23 14.29
N ASN A 5 16.19 16.69 14.28
CA ASN A 5 16.95 16.87 13.03
C ASN A 5 17.23 15.52 12.35
N LYS A 6 17.52 14.46 13.12
CA LYS A 6 17.67 13.09 12.58
C LYS A 6 16.36 12.56 12.02
N LEU A 7 15.23 12.82 12.69
CA LEU A 7 13.91 12.45 12.19
C LEU A 7 13.60 13.16 10.86
N TRP A 8 13.87 14.47 10.77
CA TRP A 8 13.68 15.22 9.53
C TRP A 8 14.55 14.72 8.39
N LEU A 9 15.80 14.37 8.67
CA LEU A 9 16.68 13.74 7.69
C LEU A 9 16.10 12.41 7.20
N PHE A 10 15.62 11.57 8.12
CA PHE A 10 15.00 10.29 7.78
C PHE A 10 13.73 10.47 6.93
N ILE A 11 12.86 11.42 7.29
CA ILE A 11 11.66 11.76 6.51
C ILE A 11 12.05 12.26 5.12
N ALA A 12 13.05 13.13 5.01
CA ALA A 12 13.54 13.62 3.71
C ALA A 12 14.05 12.47 2.84
N VAL A 13 14.77 11.50 3.42
CA VAL A 13 15.19 10.29 2.73
C VAL A 13 14.00 9.46 2.26
N LEU A 14 12.98 9.26 3.11
CA LEU A 14 11.77 8.52 2.73
C LEU A 14 11.03 9.21 1.57
N ILE A 15 10.90 10.54 1.61
CA ILE A 15 10.27 11.33 0.54
C ILE A 15 10.98 11.10 -0.79
N ILE A 16 12.31 10.96 -0.79
CA ILE A 16 13.09 10.68 -2.00
C ILE A 16 12.96 9.21 -2.42
N LEU A 17 12.92 8.27 -1.47
CA LEU A 17 12.79 6.84 -1.76
C LEU A 17 11.42 6.47 -2.34
N THR A 18 10.35 7.18 -1.99
CA THR A 18 9.00 6.92 -2.53
C THR A 18 8.91 7.02 -4.05
N PRO A 19 9.29 8.14 -4.72
CA PRO A 19 9.28 8.20 -6.18
C PRO A 19 10.31 7.26 -6.81
N ILE A 20 11.45 7.02 -6.16
CA ILE A 20 12.45 6.06 -6.66
C ILE A 20 11.86 4.65 -6.73
N GLY A 21 11.12 4.22 -5.70
CA GLY A 21 10.47 2.91 -5.65
C GLY A 21 9.37 2.70 -6.69
N LEU A 22 8.89 3.77 -7.33
CA LEU A 22 7.96 3.72 -8.46
C LEU A 22 8.70 3.81 -9.80
N ILE A 23 9.65 4.74 -9.92
CA ILE A 23 10.35 5.05 -11.17
C ILE A 23 11.30 3.91 -11.56
N LEU A 24 12.07 3.35 -10.62
CA LEU A 24 13.03 2.31 -10.95
C LEU A 24 12.35 1.05 -11.48
N PRO A 25 11.32 0.48 -10.83
CA PRO A 25 10.66 -0.70 -11.38
C PRO A 25 9.98 -0.44 -12.73
N ALA A 26 9.38 0.75 -12.91
CA ALA A 26 8.78 1.15 -14.18
C ALA A 26 9.83 1.29 -15.31
N HIS A 27 10.96 1.92 -15.02
CA HIS A 27 12.02 2.19 -16.01
C HIS A 27 12.80 0.93 -16.39
N PHE A 28 13.12 0.08 -15.41
CA PHE A 28 13.89 -1.15 -15.60
C PHE A 28 13.03 -2.38 -15.89
N LYS A 29 11.70 -2.23 -15.95
CA LYS A 29 10.72 -3.32 -16.12
C LYS A 29 10.93 -4.47 -15.12
N SER A 30 11.30 -4.12 -13.88
CA SER A 30 11.73 -5.10 -12.88
C SER A 30 10.58 -5.64 -12.00
N GLY A 31 9.32 -5.48 -12.43
CA GLY A 31 8.13 -5.93 -11.69
C GLY A 31 7.39 -4.79 -10.99
N ALA A 32 6.66 -5.12 -9.92
CA ALA A 32 5.85 -4.16 -9.17
C ALA A 32 6.69 -3.11 -8.43
N ALA A 33 6.01 -2.02 -8.04
CA ALA A 33 6.57 -0.99 -7.17
C ALA A 33 7.02 -1.57 -5.83
N TRP A 34 7.99 -0.89 -5.19
CA TRP A 34 8.45 -1.33 -3.87
C TRP A 34 7.29 -1.32 -2.86
N GLY A 35 7.02 -2.48 -2.28
CA GLY A 35 5.93 -2.69 -1.33
C GLY A 35 4.62 -3.21 -1.96
N GLU A 36 4.52 -3.24 -3.29
CA GLU A 36 3.34 -3.72 -4.02
C GLU A 36 3.53 -5.12 -4.63
N TRP A 37 4.52 -5.87 -4.14
CA TRP A 37 4.83 -7.21 -4.67
C TRP A 37 3.71 -8.20 -4.40
N GLY A 38 3.31 -8.91 -5.46
CA GLY A 38 2.46 -10.11 -5.34
C GLY A 38 3.22 -11.32 -4.80
N LEU A 39 2.50 -12.37 -4.42
CA LEU A 39 3.09 -13.62 -3.91
C LEU A 39 4.09 -14.23 -4.90
N ASP A 40 3.75 -14.29 -6.18
CA ASP A 40 4.61 -14.87 -7.20
C ASP A 40 5.87 -14.03 -7.46
N GLU A 41 5.76 -12.71 -7.38
CA GLU A 41 6.91 -11.82 -7.52
C GLU A 41 7.84 -11.93 -6.32
N LEU A 42 7.27 -11.96 -5.10
CA LEU A 42 8.04 -12.15 -3.90
C LEU A 42 8.80 -13.48 -3.96
N ARG A 43 8.15 -14.58 -4.35
CA ARG A 43 8.82 -15.87 -4.53
C ARG A 43 9.98 -15.80 -5.53
N LYS A 44 9.83 -15.06 -6.62
CA LYS A 44 10.92 -14.85 -7.61
C LYS A 44 12.07 -14.02 -7.05
N LEU A 45 11.78 -13.00 -6.22
CA LEU A 45 12.78 -12.10 -5.65
C LEU A 45 13.64 -12.76 -4.58
N ILE A 46 13.01 -13.53 -3.67
CA ILE A 46 13.70 -14.14 -2.52
C ILE A 46 13.98 -15.64 -2.70
N GLY A 47 13.47 -16.26 -3.77
CA GLY A 47 13.73 -17.67 -4.11
C GLY A 47 12.86 -18.70 -3.37
N TYR A 48 12.04 -18.28 -2.41
CA TYR A 48 11.11 -19.14 -1.68
C TYR A 48 9.86 -18.34 -1.22
N MET A 49 8.82 -19.04 -0.77
CA MET A 49 7.64 -18.40 -0.17
C MET A 49 7.70 -18.52 1.36
N PRO A 50 7.78 -17.41 2.12
CA PRO A 50 7.73 -17.46 3.57
C PRO A 50 6.37 -17.98 4.04
N GLU A 51 6.37 -19.00 4.90
CA GLU A 51 5.15 -19.67 5.39
C GLU A 51 4.14 -18.68 6.02
N GLY A 52 4.64 -17.68 6.74
CA GLY A 52 3.80 -16.64 7.32
C GLY A 52 3.02 -15.87 6.26
N ILE A 53 3.69 -15.45 5.19
CA ILE A 53 3.07 -14.68 4.09
C ILE A 53 2.03 -15.54 3.38
N GLU A 54 2.34 -16.82 3.11
CA GLU A 54 1.39 -17.74 2.49
C GLU A 54 0.14 -17.98 3.35
N LYS A 55 0.32 -18.09 4.67
CA LYS A 55 -0.79 -18.29 5.60
C LYS A 55 -1.70 -17.06 5.65
N PHE A 56 -1.13 -15.86 5.75
CA PHE A 56 -1.92 -14.62 5.81
C PHE A 56 -2.58 -14.28 4.47
N SER A 57 -1.95 -14.60 3.35
CA SER A 57 -2.56 -14.36 2.04
C SER A 57 -3.80 -15.21 1.79
N ARG A 58 -3.94 -16.36 2.46
CA ARG A 58 -5.16 -17.19 2.40
C ARG A 58 -6.30 -16.63 3.26
N LEU A 59 -5.99 -15.84 4.29
CA LEU A 59 -6.98 -15.24 5.20
C LEU A 59 -7.65 -14.01 4.58
N TRP A 60 -6.94 -13.31 3.68
CA TRP A 60 -7.44 -12.09 3.06
C TRP A 60 -7.10 -12.06 1.57
N SER A 61 -8.14 -12.19 0.75
CA SER A 61 -8.07 -11.94 -0.69
C SER A 61 -8.55 -10.52 -0.97
N ALA A 62 -7.77 -9.74 -1.71
CA ALA A 62 -8.17 -8.40 -2.11
C ALA A 62 -9.51 -8.47 -2.88
N PRO A 63 -10.55 -7.71 -2.48
CA PRO A 63 -11.87 -7.75 -3.14
C PRO A 63 -11.81 -7.42 -4.64
N ILE A 64 -10.86 -6.57 -5.03
CA ILE A 64 -10.57 -6.24 -6.43
C ILE A 64 -9.10 -6.56 -6.65
N PRO A 65 -8.74 -7.74 -7.19
CA PRO A 65 -7.36 -8.03 -7.55
C PRO A 65 -6.94 -7.24 -8.80
N ASN A 66 -5.63 -7.02 -8.96
CA ASN A 66 -5.04 -6.42 -10.17
C ASN A 66 -5.50 -4.98 -10.52
N TYR A 67 -5.94 -4.19 -9.54
CA TYR A 67 -6.31 -2.78 -9.77
C TYR A 67 -5.12 -1.90 -10.21
N GLY A 68 -3.88 -2.34 -10.03
CA GLY A 68 -2.68 -1.68 -10.55
C GLY A 68 -2.37 -1.95 -12.03
N SER A 69 -3.12 -2.82 -12.71
CA SER A 69 -2.85 -3.21 -14.11
C SER A 69 -3.15 -2.12 -15.14
N SER A 70 -4.03 -1.17 -14.82
CA SER A 70 -4.30 0.00 -15.63
C SER A 70 -4.32 1.26 -14.75
N GLY A 71 -3.80 2.38 -15.25
CA GLY A 71 -3.82 3.64 -14.50
C GLY A 71 -5.24 4.07 -14.10
N ILE A 72 -6.25 3.72 -14.89
CA ILE A 72 -7.65 4.02 -14.62
C ILE A 72 -8.20 3.14 -13.49
N SER A 73 -7.93 1.84 -13.48
CA SER A 73 -8.36 0.94 -12.40
C SER A 73 -7.72 1.34 -11.06
N TYR A 74 -6.50 1.87 -11.09
CA TYR A 74 -5.81 2.37 -9.90
C TYR A 74 -6.53 3.60 -9.32
N ILE A 75 -6.87 4.58 -10.16
CA ILE A 75 -7.61 5.78 -9.75
C ILE A 75 -8.99 5.41 -9.20
N ILE A 76 -9.71 4.50 -9.87
CA ILE A 76 -11.04 4.05 -9.43
C ILE A 76 -10.93 3.34 -8.07
N SER A 77 -9.94 2.48 -7.88
CA SER A 77 -9.70 1.79 -6.61
C SER A 77 -9.38 2.78 -5.49
N ALA A 78 -8.53 3.77 -5.76
CA ALA A 78 -8.22 4.82 -4.80
C ALA A 78 -9.47 5.64 -4.42
N ALA A 79 -10.27 6.05 -5.40
CA ALA A 79 -11.51 6.78 -5.17
C ALA A 79 -12.52 5.96 -4.34
N LEU A 80 -12.66 4.67 -4.63
CA LEU A 80 -13.51 3.76 -3.88
C LEU A 80 -13.03 3.59 -2.43
N GLY A 81 -11.71 3.44 -2.23
CA GLY A 81 -11.11 3.37 -0.90
C GLY A 81 -11.37 4.63 -0.08
N ILE A 82 -11.16 5.82 -0.66
CA ILE A 82 -11.45 7.11 -0.03
C ILE A 82 -12.93 7.18 0.37
N PHE A 83 -13.84 6.82 -0.54
CA PHE A 83 -15.27 6.82 -0.28
C PHE A 83 -15.62 5.91 0.90
N ILE A 84 -15.13 4.67 0.91
CA ILE A 84 -15.37 3.70 1.99
C ILE A 84 -14.87 4.24 3.33
N VAL A 85 -13.67 4.83 3.37
CA VAL A 85 -13.09 5.39 4.61
C VAL A 85 -13.94 6.56 5.12
N ILE A 86 -14.29 7.51 4.27
CA ILE A 86 -15.12 8.68 4.64
C ILE A 86 -16.46 8.21 5.18
N THR A 87 -17.16 7.32 4.46
CA THR A 87 -18.45 6.79 4.88
C THR A 87 -18.33 6.04 6.21
N SER A 88 -17.31 5.21 6.40
CA SER A 88 -17.12 4.44 7.63
C SER A 88 -16.90 5.37 8.82
N VAL A 89 -16.00 6.36 8.69
CA VAL A 89 -15.73 7.34 9.74
C VAL A 89 -16.98 8.16 10.06
N PHE A 90 -17.72 8.60 9.05
CA PHE A 90 -18.97 9.34 9.23
C PHE A 90 -20.03 8.53 9.97
N LEU A 91 -20.23 7.25 9.58
CA LEU A 91 -21.21 6.37 10.22
C LEU A 91 -20.84 6.06 11.68
N ILE A 92 -19.56 5.77 11.93
CA ILE A 92 -19.04 5.53 13.29
C ILE A 92 -19.24 6.79 14.14
N GLY A 93 -18.87 7.96 13.63
CA GLY A 93 -19.06 9.24 14.31
C GLY A 93 -20.52 9.54 14.60
N LYS A 94 -21.41 9.31 13.64
CA LYS A 94 -22.87 9.48 13.81
C LYS A 94 -23.45 8.53 14.85
N PHE A 95 -22.96 7.29 14.92
CA PHE A 95 -23.43 6.30 15.89
C PHE A 95 -22.92 6.61 17.30
N LEU A 96 -21.67 7.04 17.44
CA LEU A 96 -21.07 7.44 18.72
C LEU A 96 -21.66 8.75 19.25
N SER A 97 -21.94 9.72 18.37
CA SER A 97 -22.55 11.01 18.73
C SER A 97 -24.03 10.90 19.12
N ARG A 98 -24.67 9.75 18.88
CA ARG A 98 -26.10 9.52 19.20
C ARG A 98 -26.34 9.08 20.64
N LYS A 99 -25.33 9.13 21.51
CA LYS A 99 -25.38 8.63 22.89
C LYS A 99 -25.44 9.72 23.98
N GLU A 100 -25.75 10.96 23.60
CA GLU A 100 -26.21 12.01 24.51
C GLU A 100 -27.58 12.53 24.07
#